data_AF-A0A3B8LNC9-F1
#
_entry.id   AF-A0A3B8LNC9-F1
#
_cell.length_a   1.000
_cell.length_b   1.000
_cell.length_c   1.000
_cell.angle_alpha   90.00
_cell.angle_beta   90.00
_cell.angle_gamma   90.00
#
_symmetry.space_group_name_H-M   'P 1'
#
loop_
_entity.id
_entity.type
_entity.pdbx_description
1 polymer ?
#
loop_
_entity_poly.entity_id
_entity_poly.type
_entity_poly.pdbx_seq_one_letter_code
_entity_poly.pdbx_strand_id
1 'polypeptide(L)'
;MSWRTIFGVCVLFLGITLAGCGEIETQIRTSYPLDTNDTKGPYQVMAVVNGEPGMKVWLVYTTDNWSDPNNIKVTEMASNNVDVFQGKIDGQAANTTISYYILVQSPANKVTTDPEQMTSDPEKLVPLDKDLTYQFRIVK
;
A
#
# COMPACT_ATOMS: atom_id res chain seq x y z
N MET A 1 73.48 -8.99 26.95
CA MET A 1 72.75 -8.87 25.66
C MET A 1 71.37 -9.43 25.85
N SER A 2 70.35 -8.57 25.73
CA SER A 2 68.95 -8.90 26.02
C SER A 2 68.25 -9.44 24.78
N TRP A 3 67.47 -10.51 24.91
CA TRP A 3 66.51 -10.91 23.89
C TRP A 3 65.12 -10.99 24.54
N ARG A 4 64.23 -10.08 24.15
CA ARG A 4 62.84 -10.03 24.62
C ARG A 4 61.97 -10.85 23.67
N THR A 5 61.27 -11.84 24.22
CA THR A 5 60.25 -12.63 23.51
C THR A 5 58.95 -11.83 23.50
N ILE A 6 58.49 -11.44 22.31
CA ILE A 6 57.23 -10.73 22.09
C ILE A 6 56.11 -11.78 21.96
N PHE A 7 55.17 -11.78 22.91
CA PHE A 7 53.92 -12.54 22.82
C PHE A 7 53.00 -11.87 21.80
N GLY A 8 52.83 -12.50 20.64
CA GLY A 8 51.83 -12.12 19.65
C GLY A 8 50.44 -12.53 20.10
N VAL A 9 49.66 -11.58 20.61
CA VAL A 9 48.22 -11.75 20.83
C VAL A 9 47.52 -11.57 19.48
N CYS A 10 47.15 -12.69 18.85
CA CYS A 10 46.36 -12.69 17.64
C CYS A 10 44.87 -12.58 18.03
N VAL A 11 44.36 -11.35 18.14
CA VAL A 11 42.94 -11.09 18.37
C VAL A 11 42.20 -11.37 17.06
N LEU A 12 41.61 -12.56 16.96
CA LEU A 12 40.63 -12.89 15.92
C LEU A 12 39.35 -12.09 16.17
N PHE A 13 39.25 -10.91 15.56
CA PHE A 13 37.97 -10.23 15.36
C PHE A 13 37.15 -11.08 14.37
N LEU A 14 36.28 -11.94 14.89
CA LEU A 14 35.17 -12.50 14.13
C LEU A 14 34.23 -11.33 13.79
N GLY A 15 34.43 -10.76 12.60
CA GLY A 15 33.51 -9.78 12.04
C GLY A 15 32.18 -10.46 11.73
N ILE A 16 31.23 -10.30 12.64
CA ILE A 16 29.82 -10.56 12.35
C ILE A 16 29.36 -9.40 11.47
N THR A 17 29.52 -9.54 10.14
CA THR A 17 28.81 -8.69 9.20
C THR A 17 27.35 -9.13 9.22
N LEU A 18 26.56 -8.51 10.09
CA LEU A 18 25.11 -8.45 9.92
C LEU A 18 24.89 -7.76 8.57
N ALA A 19 24.70 -8.54 7.52
CA ALA A 19 24.09 -8.06 6.30
C ALA A 19 22.69 -7.58 6.69
N GLY A 20 22.57 -6.29 7.00
CA GLY A 20 21.29 -5.62 7.09
C GLY A 20 20.67 -5.71 5.71
N CYS A 21 19.85 -6.74 5.51
CA CYS A 21 18.94 -6.82 4.39
C CYS A 21 18.03 -5.61 4.55
N GLY A 22 18.28 -4.55 3.79
CA GLY A 22 17.46 -3.33 3.83
C GLY A 22 16.06 -3.71 3.41
N GLU A 23 15.10 -3.58 4.33
CA GLU A 23 13.68 -3.75 4.03
C GLU A 23 13.30 -2.71 2.97
N ILE A 24 12.78 -3.16 1.83
CA ILE A 24 12.31 -2.24 0.78
C ILE A 24 10.99 -1.66 1.27
N GLU A 25 10.98 -0.37 1.60
CA GLU A 25 9.74 0.30 2.01
C GLU A 25 8.74 0.33 0.85
N THR A 26 7.50 -0.09 1.13
CA THR A 26 6.40 -0.03 0.16
C THR A 26 5.98 1.42 -0.05
N GLN A 27 6.05 1.91 -1.27
CA GLN A 27 5.55 3.24 -1.64
C GLN A 27 4.33 3.11 -2.53
N ILE A 28 3.28 3.85 -2.21
CA ILE A 28 2.01 3.87 -2.96
C ILE A 28 1.77 5.29 -3.47
N ARG A 29 1.37 5.43 -4.73
CA ARG A 29 0.88 6.69 -5.29
C ARG A 29 -0.45 6.47 -5.98
N THR A 30 -1.50 7.08 -5.47
CA THR A 30 -2.87 6.88 -5.95
C THR A 30 -3.33 8.04 -6.83
N SER A 31 -3.93 7.74 -7.99
CA SER A 31 -4.69 8.73 -8.75
C SER A 31 -6.07 8.87 -8.14
N TYR A 32 -6.53 10.09 -7.89
CA TYR A 32 -7.86 10.33 -7.37
C TYR A 32 -8.83 10.76 -8.47
N PRO A 33 -10.00 10.08 -8.62
CA PRO A 33 -11.08 10.61 -9.43
C PRO A 33 -11.51 11.97 -8.90
N LEU A 34 -11.80 12.89 -9.81
CA LEU A 34 -12.47 14.15 -9.46
C LEU A 34 -13.97 13.92 -9.33
N ASP A 35 -14.65 14.82 -8.62
CA ASP A 35 -16.11 14.88 -8.62
C ASP A 35 -16.66 14.82 -10.06
N THR A 36 -17.72 14.05 -10.25
CA THR A 36 -18.24 13.74 -11.59
C THR A 36 -19.76 13.83 -11.65
N ASN A 37 -20.26 14.14 -12.84
CA ASN A 37 -21.70 14.10 -13.16
C ASN A 37 -22.11 12.77 -13.82
N ASP A 38 -21.17 11.87 -14.04
CA ASP A 38 -21.42 10.57 -14.64
C ASP A 38 -21.90 9.58 -13.58
N THR A 39 -23.15 9.15 -13.67
CA THR A 39 -23.75 8.12 -12.79
C THR A 39 -23.55 6.70 -13.31
N LYS A 40 -22.99 6.53 -14.51
CA LYS A 40 -22.88 5.22 -15.17
C LYS A 40 -21.59 4.49 -14.83
N GLY A 41 -20.48 5.23 -14.66
CA GLY A 41 -19.17 4.63 -14.40
C GLY A 41 -18.71 3.68 -15.52
N PRO A 42 -17.76 2.78 -15.27
CA PRO A 42 -17.02 2.62 -14.01
C PRO A 42 -16.01 3.75 -13.78
N TYR A 43 -15.83 4.15 -12.53
CA TYR A 43 -14.80 5.11 -12.11
C TYR A 43 -13.47 4.37 -11.93
N GLN A 44 -12.45 4.80 -12.67
CA GLN A 44 -11.13 4.16 -12.63
C GLN A 44 -10.28 4.76 -11.51
N VAL A 45 -9.71 3.90 -10.68
CA VAL A 45 -8.70 4.26 -9.68
C VAL A 45 -7.40 3.55 -10.06
N MET A 46 -6.32 4.31 -10.22
CA MET A 46 -5.00 3.77 -10.49
C MET A 46 -4.10 3.96 -9.27
N ALA A 47 -3.27 2.96 -9.00
CA ALA A 47 -2.25 3.03 -7.96
C ALA A 47 -0.92 2.57 -8.53
N VAL A 48 0.14 3.32 -8.28
CA VAL A 48 1.51 2.90 -8.52
C VAL A 48 2.05 2.36 -7.20
N VAL A 49 2.46 1.09 -7.18
CA VAL A 49 3.01 0.45 -5.98
C VAL A 49 4.46 0.04 -6.27
N ASN A 50 5.39 0.51 -5.44
CA ASN A 50 6.79 0.07 -5.47
C ASN A 50 7.05 -0.77 -4.21
N GLY A 51 7.60 -1.97 -4.37
CA GLY A 51 7.86 -2.89 -3.26
C GLY A 51 8.38 -4.24 -3.71
N GLU A 52 8.17 -5.26 -2.88
CA GLU A 52 8.60 -6.64 -3.17
C GLU A 52 7.74 -7.31 -4.25
N PRO A 53 8.29 -8.20 -5.09
CA PRO A 53 7.51 -8.91 -6.10
C PRO A 53 6.44 -9.80 -5.46
N GLY A 54 5.27 -9.90 -6.08
CA GLY A 54 4.17 -10.74 -5.60
C GLY A 54 3.25 -10.08 -4.56
N MET A 55 3.34 -8.75 -4.40
CA MET A 55 2.36 -7.97 -3.65
C MET A 55 0.94 -8.18 -4.20
N LYS A 56 -0.02 -8.20 -3.29
CA LYS A 56 -1.44 -8.17 -3.62
C LYS A 56 -1.96 -6.78 -3.32
N VAL A 57 -2.76 -6.24 -4.24
CA VAL A 57 -3.30 -4.90 -4.10
C VAL A 57 -4.83 -4.97 -4.18
N TRP A 58 -5.48 -4.15 -3.37
CA TRP A 58 -6.93 -4.00 -3.35
C TRP A 58 -7.32 -2.53 -3.29
N LEU A 59 -8.47 -2.24 -3.90
CA LEU A 59 -9.20 -1.01 -3.74
C LEU A 59 -10.34 -1.27 -2.75
N VAL A 60 -10.31 -0.58 -1.62
CA VAL A 60 -11.39 -0.67 -0.63
C VAL A 60 -12.16 0.64 -0.65
N TYR A 61 -13.48 0.56 -0.78
CA TYR A 61 -14.33 1.74 -0.88
C TYR A 61 -15.69 1.52 -0.23
N THR A 62 -16.38 2.61 0.07
CA THR A 62 -17.73 2.62 0.62
C THR A 62 -18.51 3.82 0.11
N THR A 63 -19.84 3.68 0.07
CA THR A 63 -20.79 4.76 -0.20
C THR A 63 -21.60 5.14 1.05
N ASP A 64 -21.41 4.43 2.17
CA ASP A 64 -22.18 4.57 3.41
C ASP A 64 -21.27 4.56 4.65
N ASN A 65 -20.40 5.56 4.79
CA ASN A 65 -19.65 5.84 6.01
C ASN A 65 -18.88 4.65 6.63
N TRP A 66 -18.42 3.70 5.81
CA TRP A 66 -17.67 2.51 6.22
C TRP A 66 -18.48 1.49 7.05
N SER A 67 -19.82 1.51 6.95
CA SER A 67 -20.68 0.47 7.54
C SER A 67 -20.54 -0.88 6.82
N ASP A 68 -20.42 -0.83 5.48
CA ASP A 68 -20.26 -1.99 4.59
C ASP A 68 -19.21 -1.67 3.50
N PRO A 69 -17.91 -1.90 3.78
CA PRO A 69 -16.85 -1.64 2.83
C PRO A 69 -16.79 -2.72 1.74
N ASN A 70 -16.75 -2.26 0.49
CA ASN A 70 -16.50 -3.10 -0.67
C ASN A 70 -14.99 -3.25 -0.88
N ASN A 71 -14.54 -4.48 -1.15
CA ASN A 71 -13.14 -4.78 -1.39
C ASN A 71 -12.95 -5.41 -2.77
N ILE A 72 -12.27 -4.70 -3.66
CA ILE A 72 -12.01 -5.14 -5.03
C ILE A 72 -10.52 -5.42 -5.18
N LYS A 73 -10.19 -6.65 -5.57
CA LYS A 73 -8.82 -6.97 -6.00
C LYS A 73 -8.52 -6.22 -7.30
N VAL A 74 -7.47 -5.41 -7.31
CA VAL A 74 -7.09 -4.63 -8.50
C VAL A 74 -6.22 -5.47 -9.43
N THR A 75 -6.24 -5.11 -10.71
CA THR A 75 -5.49 -5.82 -11.76
C THR A 75 -4.19 -5.07 -12.02
N GLU A 76 -3.07 -5.81 -12.02
CA GLU A 76 -1.79 -5.29 -12.47
C GLU A 76 -1.84 -5.00 -13.97
N MET A 77 -1.53 -3.76 -14.33
CA MET A 77 -1.40 -3.29 -15.69
C MET A 77 0.07 -3.48 -16.08
N ALA A 78 0.34 -4.26 -17.13
CA ALA A 78 1.69 -4.50 -17.60
C ALA A 78 2.43 -3.17 -17.81
N SER A 79 3.50 -2.97 -17.04
CA SER A 79 4.29 -1.75 -17.09
C SER A 79 5.75 -2.13 -16.87
N ASN A 80 6.59 -1.55 -17.71
CA ASN A 80 7.90 -2.11 -18.05
C ASN A 80 8.95 -2.01 -16.93
N ASN A 81 8.60 -1.50 -15.74
CA ASN A 81 9.45 -1.34 -14.54
C ASN A 81 8.71 -0.76 -13.30
N VAL A 82 7.40 -0.52 -13.38
CA VAL A 82 6.62 0.13 -12.32
C VAL A 82 5.29 -0.60 -12.21
N ASP A 83 4.98 -1.19 -11.06
CA ASP A 83 3.75 -1.96 -10.93
C ASP A 83 2.57 -0.99 -10.79
N VAL A 84 1.86 -0.82 -11.91
CA VAL A 84 0.66 0.01 -11.98
C VAL A 84 -0.54 -0.90 -11.81
N PHE A 85 -1.40 -0.60 -10.86
CA PHE A 85 -2.62 -1.35 -10.60
C PHE A 85 -3.84 -0.52 -10.95
N GLN A 86 -4.86 -1.18 -11.48
CA GLN A 86 -6.14 -0.55 -11.81
C GLN A 86 -7.30 -1.23 -11.10
N GLY A 87 -8.06 -0.43 -10.34
CA GLY A 87 -9.37 -0.77 -9.81
C GLY A 87 -10.47 -0.02 -10.55
N LYS A 88 -11.69 -0.59 -10.51
CA LYS A 88 -12.89 -0.01 -11.11
C LYS A 88 -14.00 -0.02 -10.06
N ILE A 89 -14.61 1.14 -9.84
CA ILE A 89 -15.80 1.30 -9.01
C ILE A 89 -17.00 1.42 -9.94
N ASP A 90 -18.02 0.59 -9.75
CA ASP A 90 -19.22 0.64 -10.57
C ASP A 90 -19.98 1.96 -10.39
N GLY A 91 -20.77 2.34 -11.41
CA GLY A 91 -21.57 3.56 -11.38
C GLY A 91 -22.45 3.68 -10.14
N GLN A 92 -22.53 4.88 -9.59
CA GLN A 92 -23.32 5.17 -8.40
C GLN A 92 -24.41 6.20 -8.69
N ALA A 93 -25.42 6.22 -7.82
CA ALA A 93 -26.52 7.18 -7.92
C ALA A 93 -26.04 8.62 -7.73
N ALA A 94 -26.84 9.55 -8.26
CA ALA A 94 -26.81 10.97 -7.95
C ALA A 94 -26.56 11.25 -6.46
N ASN A 95 -25.75 12.25 -6.14
CA ASN A 95 -25.46 12.70 -4.77
C ASN A 95 -24.76 11.67 -3.87
N THR A 96 -24.21 10.59 -4.43
CA THR A 96 -23.41 9.63 -3.67
C THR A 96 -22.00 10.18 -3.44
N THR A 97 -21.51 10.12 -2.20
CA THR A 97 -20.10 10.36 -1.87
C THR A 97 -19.42 9.01 -1.72
N ILE A 98 -18.33 8.80 -2.45
CA ILE A 98 -17.54 7.57 -2.42
C ILE A 98 -16.27 7.86 -1.64
N SER A 99 -16.03 7.12 -0.56
CA SER A 99 -14.78 7.15 0.21
C SER A 99 -13.98 5.89 -0.09
N TYR A 100 -12.67 6.01 -0.30
CA TYR A 100 -11.83 4.87 -0.64
C TYR A 100 -10.37 5.02 -0.19
N TYR A 101 -9.65 3.90 -0.15
CA TYR A 101 -8.19 3.82 0.03
C TYR A 101 -7.63 2.60 -0.71
N ILE A 102 -6.31 2.57 -0.88
CA ILE A 102 -5.59 1.42 -1.46
C ILE A 102 -5.00 0.57 -0.34
N LEU A 103 -5.20 -0.75 -0.41
CA LEU A 103 -4.59 -1.72 0.49
C LEU A 103 -3.56 -2.55 -0.27
N VAL A 104 -2.34 -2.65 0.25
CA VAL A 104 -1.27 -3.47 -0.28
C VAL A 104 -0.88 -4.50 0.77
N GLN A 105 -0.85 -5.78 0.40
CA GLN A 105 -0.32 -6.86 1.22
C GLN A 105 0.94 -7.42 0.57
N SER A 106 2.04 -7.41 1.32
CA SER A 106 3.30 -8.02 0.88
C SER A 106 3.23 -9.55 0.92
N PRO A 107 4.16 -10.26 0.24
CA PRO A 107 4.29 -11.71 0.37
C PRO A 107 4.54 -12.19 1.81
N ALA A 108 5.13 -11.33 2.65
CA ALA A 108 5.34 -11.57 4.08
C ALA A 108 4.09 -11.28 4.94
N ASN A 109 2.93 -11.01 4.31
CA ASN A 109 1.66 -10.63 4.95
C ASN A 109 1.68 -9.29 5.70
N LYS A 110 2.69 -8.44 5.45
CA LYS A 110 2.67 -7.05 5.93
C LYS A 110 1.61 -6.28 5.15
N VAL A 111 0.77 -5.51 5.84
CA VAL A 111 -0.25 -4.67 5.23
C VAL A 111 0.15 -3.21 5.33
N THR A 112 0.05 -2.52 4.20
CA THR A 112 0.26 -1.07 4.08
C THR A 112 -0.95 -0.48 3.37
N THR A 113 -1.34 0.75 3.70
CA THR A 113 -2.42 1.45 2.99
C THR A 113 -2.01 2.84 2.53
N ASP A 114 -2.72 3.34 1.53
CA ASP A 114 -2.63 4.73 1.07
C ASP A 114 -4.03 5.34 0.98
N PRO A 115 -4.33 6.36 1.80
CA PRO A 115 -3.47 6.94 2.84
C PRO A 115 -3.16 5.92 3.96
N GLU A 116 -2.15 6.19 4.78
CA GLU A 116 -1.79 5.31 5.90
C GLU A 116 -2.88 5.39 6.99
N GLN A 117 -3.78 4.39 7.02
CA GLN A 117 -5.08 4.48 7.69
C GLN A 117 -5.50 3.21 8.43
N MET A 118 -4.70 2.14 8.36
CA MET A 118 -5.13 0.84 8.86
C MET A 118 -4.57 0.50 10.23
N THR A 119 -5.44 -0.14 11.03
CA THR A 119 -4.98 -0.97 12.14
C THR A 119 -4.19 -2.15 11.58
N SER A 120 -3.22 -2.68 12.32
CA SER A 120 -2.44 -3.87 11.92
C SER A 120 -3.27 -5.14 11.72
N ASP A 121 -4.59 -5.06 11.84
CA ASP A 121 -5.56 -6.13 11.68
C ASP A 121 -6.11 -6.15 10.24
N PRO A 122 -5.65 -7.06 9.37
CA PRO A 122 -6.10 -7.14 7.97
C PRO A 122 -7.57 -7.53 7.83
N GLU A 123 -8.22 -8.04 8.87
CA GLU A 123 -9.64 -8.40 8.85
C GLU A 123 -10.54 -7.18 9.06
N LYS A 124 -10.00 -6.06 9.58
CA LYS A 124 -10.72 -4.81 9.76
C LYS A 124 -10.49 -3.89 8.57
N LEU A 125 -11.40 -3.95 7.59
CA LEU A 125 -11.39 -3.09 6.41
C LEU A 125 -11.88 -1.65 6.66
N VAL A 126 -11.89 -1.21 7.92
CA VAL A 126 -12.40 0.11 8.32
C VAL A 126 -11.21 0.98 8.70
N PRO A 127 -11.04 2.16 8.08
CA PRO A 127 -9.94 3.06 8.40
C PRO A 127 -10.06 3.59 9.84
N LEU A 128 -8.92 3.81 10.49
CA LEU A 128 -8.81 4.43 11.81
C LEU A 128 -9.41 5.84 11.83
N ASP A 129 -9.12 6.62 10.78
CA ASP A 129 -9.65 7.95 10.57
C ASP A 129 -10.35 8.02 9.21
N LYS A 130 -11.66 8.23 9.22
CA LYS A 130 -12.47 8.27 8.01
C LYS A 130 -12.20 9.54 7.19
N ASP A 131 -11.78 10.61 7.84
CA ASP A 131 -11.58 11.92 7.21
C ASP A 131 -10.30 11.98 6.38
N LEU A 132 -9.39 11.03 6.60
CA LEU A 132 -8.15 10.95 5.85
C LEU A 132 -8.28 10.12 4.58
N THR A 133 -9.42 9.47 4.33
CA THR A 133 -9.63 8.70 3.09
C THR A 133 -9.77 9.58 1.86
N TYR A 134 -9.49 9.02 0.67
CA TYR A 134 -9.80 9.73 -0.56
C TYR A 134 -11.31 9.77 -0.77
N GLN A 135 -11.82 10.91 -1.23
CA GLN A 135 -13.24 11.08 -1.47
C GLN A 135 -13.49 11.74 -2.81
N PHE A 136 -14.57 11.33 -3.47
CA PHE A 136 -15.16 12.05 -4.60
C PHE A 136 -16.67 11.88 -4.60
N ARG A 137 -17.38 12.83 -5.21
CA ARG A 137 -18.84 12.88 -5.23
C ARG A 137 -19.41 12.77 -6.63
N ILE A 138 -20.55 12.10 -6.73
CA ILE A 138 -21.42 12.12 -7.91
C ILE A 138 -22.42 13.27 -7.73
N VAL A 139 -22.38 14.30 -8.57
CA VAL A 139 -23.02 15.60 -8.27
C VAL A 139 -24.46 15.73 -8.76
N LYS A 140 -24.90 14.94 -9.74
CA LYS A 140 -26.12 15.24 -10.52
C LYS A 140 -27.35 14.45 -10.11
#